data_AF-A0AA40DSG1-F1
#
_entry.id   AF-A0AA40DSG1-F1
#
_cell.length_a   1.000
_cell.length_b   1.000
_cell.length_c   1.000
_cell.angle_alpha   90.00
_cell.angle_beta   90.00
_cell.angle_gamma   90.00
#
_symmetry.space_group_name_H-M   'P 1'
#
loop_
_entity.id
_entity.type
_entity.pdbx_description
1 polymer ?
#
loop_
_entity_poly.entity_id
_entity_poly.type
_entity_poly.pdbx_seq_one_letter_code
_entity_poly.pdbx_strand_id
1 'polypeptide(L)'
;MANFTIASDLPPLPTYETRPMPDYLPFISDFWLSLILPHIAYWAVSMLFHVIDIYDLFPQYRLHTPEEITQRNLASRYQVARDVILEQIIQIVTSTVLSLTEPKQMTGMENYEVAVWATRIRLAQRAVPSLLGLLGLNAATIAKNMATSHPLLAGALAGGYYPHLTTQLNGVAGIEVPAFATWELLVAKAIYWLVVPGIQVWIAVCFLDTWQYFWHRAMHMNKWMYTKWHARHHRLYVPYAYGALYNHPVEGFLLDTLGAGLGYKVSCLSPRLGMWFFTFSTMKTVDDHCGYALPWDPLQHITSNNAAYHDIHHQSWGIKTNFSQPFFTIWDRLLGTMWKGDVTDKYARTRAAAAKKAVPNGKAEVPNGKAVLVPNGNGKVVAPRKAVMKN
;
A
#
# COMPACT_ATOMS: atom_id res chain seq x y z
N MET A 1 -19.56 29.22 -24.13
CA MET A 1 -20.16 30.40 -23.48
C MET A 1 -20.82 29.92 -22.19
N ALA A 2 -20.22 30.19 -21.03
CA ALA A 2 -20.80 29.84 -19.74
C ALA A 2 -21.71 30.99 -19.28
N ASN A 3 -22.97 30.67 -18.97
CA ASN A 3 -23.96 31.61 -18.45
C ASN A 3 -23.48 32.22 -17.12
N PHE A 4 -23.10 33.49 -17.15
CA PHE A 4 -22.89 34.29 -15.94
C PHE A 4 -24.25 34.66 -15.35
N THR A 5 -24.75 33.85 -14.43
CA THR A 5 -25.79 34.28 -13.51
C THR A 5 -25.10 34.98 -12.34
N ILE A 6 -24.96 36.30 -12.44
CA ILE A 6 -24.51 37.18 -11.36
C ILE A 6 -25.65 37.27 -10.33
N ALA A 7 -25.77 36.27 -9.44
CA ALA A 7 -26.74 36.26 -8.35
C ALA A 7 -26.42 35.20 -7.27
N SER A 8 -25.15 35.03 -6.91
CA SER A 8 -24.76 34.06 -5.88
C SER A 8 -23.82 34.73 -4.87
N ASP A 9 -24.13 34.62 -3.57
CA ASP A 9 -23.27 35.05 -2.46
C ASP A 9 -21.95 34.24 -2.34
N LEU A 10 -21.73 33.30 -3.26
CA LEU A 10 -20.53 32.46 -3.32
C LEU A 10 -19.49 33.09 -4.24
N PRO A 11 -18.19 32.95 -3.91
CA PRO A 11 -17.12 33.34 -4.79
C PRO A 11 -17.23 32.66 -6.17
N PRO A 12 -16.98 33.38 -7.27
CA PRO A 12 -17.03 32.78 -8.60
C PRO A 12 -15.92 31.76 -8.79
N LEU A 13 -16.20 30.73 -9.59
CA LEU A 13 -15.19 29.73 -9.95
C LEU A 13 -14.20 30.32 -10.98
N PRO A 14 -12.90 30.06 -10.84
CA PRO A 14 -11.90 30.55 -11.80
C PRO A 14 -12.09 29.87 -13.16
N THR A 15 -11.84 30.59 -14.25
CA THR A 15 -11.77 29.96 -15.58
C THR A 15 -10.56 29.03 -15.66
N TYR A 16 -10.64 28.01 -16.51
CA TYR A 16 -9.55 27.08 -16.77
C TYR A 16 -9.44 26.75 -18.25
N GLU A 17 -8.26 26.31 -18.66
CA GLU A 17 -8.00 25.71 -19.96
C GLU A 17 -7.35 24.35 -19.73
N THR A 18 -7.86 23.32 -20.40
CA THR A 18 -7.31 21.98 -20.27
C THR A 18 -6.23 21.75 -21.30
N ARG A 19 -5.16 21.08 -20.88
CA ARG A 19 -4.10 20.61 -21.76
C ARG A 19 -3.68 19.20 -21.37
N PRO A 20 -3.11 18.41 -22.29
CA PRO A 20 -2.51 17.13 -21.95
C PRO A 20 -1.52 17.28 -20.80
N MET A 21 -1.59 16.36 -19.83
CA MET A 21 -0.61 16.31 -18.75
C MET A 21 0.76 15.95 -19.34
N PRO A 22 1.81 16.75 -19.08
CA PRO A 22 3.17 16.43 -19.53
C PRO A 22 3.68 15.21 -18.78
N ASP A 23 4.55 14.41 -19.37
CA ASP A 23 5.15 13.23 -18.72
C ASP A 23 5.84 13.58 -17.38
N TYR A 24 5.86 12.62 -16.45
CA TYR A 24 6.40 12.80 -15.10
C TYR A 24 7.92 12.96 -15.12
N LEU A 25 8.60 12.22 -16.01
CA LEU A 25 10.04 12.32 -16.24
C LEU A 25 10.29 12.84 -17.66
N PRO A 26 11.26 13.74 -17.86
CA PRO A 26 11.48 14.37 -19.16
C PRO A 26 12.06 13.44 -20.23
N PHE A 27 12.52 12.24 -19.86
CA PHE A 27 13.24 11.31 -20.75
C PHE A 27 12.47 10.01 -21.05
N ILE A 28 11.29 9.82 -20.46
CA ILE A 28 10.47 8.62 -20.67
C ILE A 28 9.00 9.00 -20.52
N SER A 29 8.15 8.51 -21.43
CA SER A 29 6.72 8.78 -21.33
C SER A 29 6.09 8.07 -20.14
N ASP A 30 5.00 8.62 -19.60
CA ASP A 30 4.27 8.00 -18.49
C ASP A 30 3.77 6.59 -18.85
N PHE A 31 3.50 6.34 -20.13
CA PHE A 31 3.19 5.02 -20.66
C PHE A 31 4.34 4.04 -20.44
N TRP A 32 5.55 4.33 -20.93
CA TRP A 32 6.67 3.39 -20.76
C TRP A 32 7.10 3.29 -19.30
N LEU A 33 7.03 4.39 -18.55
CA LEU A 33 7.36 4.42 -17.14
C LEU A 33 6.42 3.52 -16.31
N SER A 34 5.11 3.55 -16.57
CA SER A 34 4.14 2.71 -15.84
C SER A 34 4.34 1.22 -16.11
N LEU A 35 4.86 0.87 -17.29
CA LEU A 35 5.13 -0.50 -17.70
C LEU A 35 6.38 -1.10 -17.04
N ILE A 36 7.40 -0.29 -16.74
CA ILE A 36 8.70 -0.78 -16.27
C ILE A 36 9.01 -0.47 -14.81
N LEU A 37 8.42 0.59 -14.23
CA LEU A 37 8.76 1.06 -12.88
C LEU A 37 8.53 -0.01 -11.79
N PRO A 38 7.39 -0.73 -11.77
CA PRO A 38 7.17 -1.78 -10.78
C PRO A 38 8.25 -2.88 -10.87
N HIS A 39 8.71 -3.22 -12.06
CA HIS A 39 9.70 -4.27 -12.31
C HIS A 39 11.11 -3.83 -11.91
N ILE A 40 11.46 -2.57 -12.19
CA ILE A 40 12.70 -1.96 -11.68
C ILE A 40 12.70 -1.99 -10.16
N ALA A 41 11.59 -1.59 -9.51
CA ALA A 41 11.47 -1.63 -8.07
C ALA A 41 11.55 -3.05 -7.51
N TYR A 42 10.87 -4.02 -8.15
CA TYR A 42 10.95 -5.44 -7.80
C TYR A 42 12.39 -5.93 -7.75
N TRP A 43 13.15 -5.72 -8.83
CA TRP A 43 14.54 -6.17 -8.92
C TRP A 43 15.47 -5.36 -8.00
N ALA A 44 15.26 -4.06 -7.84
CA ALA A 44 16.07 -3.23 -6.94
C ALA A 44 15.95 -3.71 -5.48
N VAL A 45 14.73 -3.87 -4.97
CA VAL A 45 14.49 -4.36 -3.60
C VAL A 45 14.96 -5.81 -3.46
N SER A 46 14.67 -6.65 -4.46
CA SER A 46 15.09 -8.05 -4.46
C SER A 46 16.61 -8.21 -4.38
N MET A 47 17.35 -7.42 -5.18
CA MET A 47 18.81 -7.48 -5.22
C MET A 47 19.43 -6.86 -3.97
N LEU A 48 18.80 -5.85 -3.37
CA LEU A 48 19.22 -5.34 -2.06
C LEU A 48 19.23 -6.46 -1.01
N PHE A 49 18.11 -7.18 -0.85
CA PHE A 49 18.05 -8.31 0.08
C PHE A 49 18.95 -9.48 -0.34
N HIS A 50 19.14 -9.70 -1.64
CA HIS A 50 20.08 -10.71 -2.12
C HIS A 50 21.53 -10.39 -1.74
N VAL A 51 21.94 -9.13 -1.83
CA VAL A 51 23.25 -8.64 -1.37
C VAL A 51 23.38 -8.81 0.14
N ILE A 52 22.35 -8.43 0.91
CA ILE A 52 22.31 -8.66 2.36
C ILE A 52 22.54 -10.15 2.67
N ASP A 53 21.91 -11.04 1.91
CA ASP A 53 22.02 -12.48 2.11
C ASP A 53 23.40 -13.05 1.75
N ILE A 54 23.92 -12.73 0.56
CA ILE A 54 25.22 -13.24 0.10
C ILE A 54 26.37 -12.79 0.99
N TYR A 55 26.35 -11.52 1.41
CA TYR A 55 27.41 -10.97 2.26
C TYR A 55 27.17 -11.21 3.75
N ASP A 56 26.13 -11.96 4.11
CA ASP A 56 25.76 -12.25 5.49
C ASP A 56 25.63 -10.98 6.35
N LEU A 57 25.03 -9.94 5.77
CA LEU A 57 24.79 -8.68 6.47
C LEU A 57 23.59 -8.86 7.41
N PHE A 58 23.78 -8.53 8.68
CA PHE A 58 22.74 -8.63 9.71
C PHE A 58 22.17 -10.05 9.97
N PRO A 59 23.02 -11.07 10.21
CA PRO A 59 22.58 -12.44 10.42
C PRO A 59 21.66 -12.58 11.65
N GLN A 60 21.74 -11.63 12.60
CA GLN A 60 20.87 -11.56 13.77
C GLN A 60 19.39 -11.27 13.45
N TYR A 61 19.08 -10.85 12.22
CA TYR A 61 17.73 -10.53 11.77
C TYR A 61 17.21 -11.47 10.68
N ARG A 62 17.97 -12.52 10.34
CA ARG A 62 17.56 -13.53 9.36
C ARG A 62 16.60 -14.55 9.99
N LEU A 63 15.64 -15.05 9.21
CA LEU A 63 14.65 -16.07 9.65
C LEU A 63 15.14 -17.52 9.49
N HIS A 64 15.98 -17.78 8.49
CA HIS A 64 16.49 -19.12 8.17
C HIS A 64 17.99 -19.09 7.87
N THR A 65 18.69 -20.19 8.12
CA THR A 65 20.11 -20.33 7.77
C THR A 65 20.31 -20.56 6.26
N PRO A 66 21.47 -20.22 5.68
CA PRO A 66 21.78 -20.54 4.27
C PRO A 66 21.61 -22.03 3.94
N GLU A 67 21.95 -22.92 4.88
CA GLU A 67 21.79 -24.37 4.74
C GLU A 67 20.31 -24.75 4.59
N GLU A 68 19.42 -24.13 5.36
CA GLU A 68 17.97 -24.33 5.21
C GLU A 68 17.48 -23.87 3.84
N ILE A 69 17.94 -22.72 3.34
CA ILE A 69 17.59 -22.19 2.00
C ILE A 69 17.97 -23.22 0.92
N THR A 70 19.20 -23.73 0.95
CA THR A 70 19.70 -24.66 -0.07
C THR A 70 19.04 -26.04 0.03
N GLN A 71 18.75 -26.53 1.23
CA GLN A 71 18.30 -27.91 1.43
C GLN A 71 16.78 -28.08 1.35
N ARG A 72 15.99 -27.04 1.67
CA ARG A 72 14.53 -27.15 1.78
C ARG A 72 13.78 -26.68 0.54
N ASN A 73 14.35 -25.75 -0.21
CA ASN A 73 13.74 -25.26 -1.44
C ASN A 73 13.84 -26.30 -2.55
N LEU A 74 12.71 -26.60 -3.19
CA LEU A 74 12.57 -27.60 -4.24
C LEU A 74 12.67 -27.00 -5.65
N ALA A 75 12.78 -25.69 -5.76
CA ALA A 75 12.96 -24.97 -7.02
C ALA A 75 14.41 -24.47 -7.14
N SER A 76 15.00 -24.61 -8.33
CA SER A 76 16.31 -24.01 -8.59
C SER A 76 16.18 -22.50 -8.79
N ARG A 77 17.25 -21.75 -8.52
CA ARG A 77 17.28 -20.30 -8.77
C ARG A 77 16.96 -19.94 -10.22
N TYR A 78 17.37 -20.77 -11.18
CA TYR A 78 17.02 -20.59 -12.59
C TYR A 78 15.53 -20.76 -12.86
N GLN A 79 14.88 -21.78 -12.29
CA GLN A 79 13.43 -21.97 -12.41
C GLN A 79 12.68 -20.76 -11.84
N VAL A 80 13.15 -20.25 -10.70
CA VAL A 80 12.57 -19.07 -10.07
C VAL A 80 12.73 -17.83 -10.95
N ALA A 81 13.94 -17.52 -11.39
CA ALA A 81 14.19 -16.37 -12.25
C ALA A 81 13.37 -16.43 -13.56
N ARG A 82 13.31 -17.60 -14.21
CA ARG A 82 12.53 -17.80 -15.44
C ARG A 82 11.04 -17.52 -15.20
N ASP A 83 10.46 -18.10 -14.15
CA ASP A 83 9.02 -17.98 -13.90
C ASP A 83 8.67 -16.56 -13.44
N VAL A 84 9.53 -15.89 -12.66
CA VAL A 84 9.37 -14.45 -12.33
C VAL A 84 9.37 -13.59 -13.59
N ILE A 85 10.28 -13.82 -14.55
CA ILE A 85 10.28 -13.08 -15.82
C ILE A 85 9.00 -13.35 -16.61
N LEU A 86 8.47 -14.58 -16.59
CA LEU A 86 7.20 -14.91 -17.24
C LEU A 86 6.03 -14.12 -16.62
N GLU A 87 5.95 -14.06 -15.30
CA GLU A 87 4.94 -13.22 -14.61
C GLU A 87 5.09 -11.75 -14.96
N GLN A 88 6.32 -11.25 -15.01
CA GLN A 88 6.60 -9.86 -15.37
C GLN A 88 6.17 -9.54 -16.81
N ILE A 89 6.32 -10.48 -17.75
CA ILE A 89 5.77 -10.34 -19.11
C ILE A 89 4.24 -10.25 -19.09
N ILE A 90 3.57 -11.10 -18.30
CA ILE A 90 2.10 -11.06 -18.15
C ILE A 90 1.65 -9.72 -17.57
N GLN A 91 2.35 -9.22 -16.56
CA GLN A 91 2.11 -7.91 -15.95
C GLN A 91 2.31 -6.77 -16.95
N ILE A 92 3.37 -6.79 -17.76
CA ILE A 92 3.63 -5.77 -18.80
C ILE A 92 2.54 -5.79 -19.87
N VAL A 93 2.13 -6.96 -20.35
CA VAL A 93 1.04 -7.08 -21.33
C VAL A 93 -0.27 -6.54 -20.75
N THR A 94 -0.59 -6.92 -19.50
CA THR A 94 -1.82 -6.44 -18.84
C THR A 94 -1.78 -4.94 -18.59
N SER A 95 -0.64 -4.41 -18.15
CA SER A 95 -0.42 -2.97 -17.94
C SER A 95 -0.49 -2.18 -19.24
N THR A 96 -0.02 -2.76 -20.35
CA THR A 96 -0.17 -2.19 -21.69
C THR A 96 -1.64 -2.07 -22.07
N VAL A 97 -2.40 -3.16 -21.96
CA VAL A 97 -3.85 -3.15 -22.25
C VAL A 97 -4.56 -2.14 -21.36
N LEU A 98 -4.27 -2.15 -20.05
CA LEU A 98 -4.85 -1.23 -19.09
C LEU A 98 -4.58 0.23 -19.50
N SER A 99 -3.31 0.57 -19.75
CA SER A 99 -2.88 1.92 -20.12
C SER A 99 -3.49 2.40 -21.44
N LEU A 100 -3.67 1.51 -22.43
CA LEU A 100 -4.31 1.84 -23.71
C LEU A 100 -5.82 2.08 -23.57
N THR A 101 -6.45 1.57 -22.51
CA THR A 101 -7.86 1.84 -22.20
C THR A 101 -8.09 3.08 -21.35
N GLU A 102 -7.01 3.70 -20.83
CA GLU A 102 -7.13 4.90 -20.02
C GLU A 102 -7.36 6.14 -20.90
N PRO A 103 -8.28 7.04 -20.51
CA PRO A 103 -8.37 8.34 -21.16
C PRO A 103 -7.06 9.11 -20.94
N LYS A 104 -6.68 9.90 -21.95
CA LYS A 104 -5.50 10.77 -21.84
C LYS A 104 -5.66 11.71 -20.63
N GLN A 105 -4.68 11.74 -19.75
CA GLN A 105 -4.71 12.63 -18.60
C GLN A 105 -4.59 14.08 -19.03
N MET A 106 -5.44 14.93 -18.45
CA MET A 106 -5.48 16.36 -18.69
C MET A 106 -5.14 17.11 -17.39
N THR A 107 -4.58 18.30 -17.51
CA THR A 107 -4.23 19.23 -16.41
C THR A 107 -4.72 20.64 -16.76
N GLY A 108 -4.71 21.54 -15.78
CA GLY A 108 -5.16 22.94 -15.92
C GLY A 108 -6.45 23.25 -15.17
N MET A 109 -7.13 22.23 -14.63
CA MET A 109 -8.39 22.37 -13.87
C MET A 109 -8.16 22.47 -12.36
N GLU A 110 -6.93 22.42 -11.87
CA GLU A 110 -6.62 22.22 -10.45
C GLU A 110 -7.19 23.36 -9.59
N ASN A 111 -7.00 24.61 -10.02
CA ASN A 111 -7.55 25.78 -9.31
C ASN A 111 -9.07 25.81 -9.33
N TYR A 112 -9.68 25.37 -10.44
CA TYR A 112 -11.13 25.26 -10.57
C TYR A 112 -11.68 24.18 -9.61
N GLU A 113 -11.11 22.99 -9.61
CA GLU A 113 -11.53 21.89 -8.73
C GLU A 113 -11.33 22.22 -7.25
N VAL A 114 -10.22 22.88 -6.90
CA VAL A 114 -10.01 23.40 -5.54
C VAL A 114 -11.09 24.44 -5.19
N ALA A 115 -11.43 25.35 -6.09
CA ALA A 115 -12.50 26.32 -5.86
C ALA A 115 -13.88 25.64 -5.72
N VAL A 116 -14.15 24.56 -6.46
CA VAL A 116 -15.36 23.73 -6.29
C VAL A 116 -15.42 23.13 -4.88
N TRP A 117 -14.31 22.61 -4.36
CA TRP A 117 -14.23 22.15 -2.97
C TRP A 117 -14.40 23.29 -1.96
N ALA A 118 -13.79 24.45 -2.20
CA ALA A 118 -13.97 25.63 -1.35
C ALA A 118 -15.44 26.07 -1.32
N THR A 119 -16.15 26.02 -2.45
CA THR A 119 -17.60 26.25 -2.51
C THR A 119 -18.37 25.24 -1.67
N ARG A 120 -18.03 23.95 -1.73
CA ARG A 120 -18.67 22.91 -0.89
C ARG A 120 -18.44 23.18 0.60
N ILE A 121 -17.24 23.60 0.99
CA ILE A 121 -16.91 23.99 2.37
C ILE A 121 -17.70 25.23 2.81
N ARG A 122 -17.79 26.25 1.95
CA ARG A 122 -18.61 27.45 2.17
C ARG A 122 -20.08 27.11 2.36
N LEU A 123 -20.61 26.20 1.55
CA LEU A 123 -21.99 25.73 1.67
C LEU A 123 -22.20 24.91 2.95
N ALA A 124 -21.26 24.05 3.33
CA ALA A 124 -21.32 23.26 4.56
C ALA A 124 -21.37 24.13 5.82
N GLN A 125 -20.71 25.30 5.81
CA GLN A 125 -20.78 26.25 6.92
C GLN A 125 -22.21 26.72 7.20
N ARG A 126 -23.13 26.73 6.23
CA ARG A 126 -24.52 27.13 6.45
C ARG A 126 -25.25 26.27 7.49
N ALA A 127 -24.76 25.07 7.77
CA ALA A 127 -25.28 24.22 8.84
C ALA A 127 -24.81 24.64 10.24
N VAL A 128 -23.71 25.39 10.37
CA VAL A 128 -23.07 25.76 11.65
C VAL A 128 -24.04 26.50 12.58
N PRO A 129 -24.78 27.54 12.16
CA PRO A 129 -25.72 28.22 13.05
C PRO A 129 -26.79 27.29 13.63
N SER A 130 -27.35 26.41 12.79
CA SER A 130 -28.37 25.44 13.20
C SER A 130 -27.81 24.40 14.16
N LEU A 131 -26.60 23.86 13.88
CA LEU A 131 -25.93 22.89 14.75
C LEU A 131 -25.60 23.48 16.13
N LEU A 132 -25.13 24.72 16.18
CA LEU A 132 -24.90 25.43 17.44
C LEU A 132 -26.21 25.70 18.18
N GLY A 133 -27.28 26.03 17.46
CA GLY A 133 -28.62 26.20 18.03
C GLY A 133 -29.14 24.95 18.74
N LEU A 134 -28.86 23.75 18.21
CA LEU A 134 -29.18 22.47 18.88
C LEU A 134 -28.48 22.30 20.23
N LEU A 135 -27.34 22.97 20.42
CA LEU A 135 -26.58 22.99 21.67
C LEU A 135 -26.97 24.17 22.58
N GLY A 136 -28.02 24.93 22.23
CA GLY A 136 -28.46 26.12 22.96
C GLY A 136 -27.59 27.35 22.73
N LEU A 137 -26.70 27.34 21.74
CA LEU A 137 -25.77 28.44 21.45
C LEU A 137 -26.32 29.35 20.35
N ASN A 138 -26.35 30.66 20.61
CA ASN A 138 -26.76 31.66 19.62
C ASN A 138 -25.57 32.05 18.73
N ALA A 139 -25.43 31.37 17.59
CA ALA A 139 -24.33 31.57 16.65
C ALA A 139 -24.22 33.01 16.14
N ALA A 140 -25.34 33.70 15.90
CA ALA A 140 -25.35 35.09 15.43
C ALA A 140 -24.76 36.04 16.48
N THR A 141 -25.07 35.83 17.76
CA THR A 141 -24.53 36.62 18.87
C THR A 141 -23.04 36.37 19.04
N ILE A 142 -22.60 35.11 18.99
CA ILE A 142 -21.18 34.76 19.10
C ILE A 142 -20.40 35.34 17.91
N ALA A 143 -20.90 35.17 16.68
CA ALA A 143 -20.29 35.73 15.48
C ALA A 143 -20.12 37.25 15.58
N LYS A 144 -21.17 37.97 16.02
CA LYS A 144 -21.12 39.42 16.21
C LYS A 144 -20.04 39.84 17.22
N ASN A 145 -19.93 39.14 18.35
CA ASN A 145 -18.93 39.43 19.38
C ASN A 145 -17.49 39.16 18.91
N MET A 146 -17.31 38.22 17.98
CA MET A 146 -15.99 37.86 17.45
C MET A 146 -15.61 38.63 16.17
N ALA A 147 -16.52 39.38 15.56
CA ALA A 147 -16.32 39.97 14.23
C ALA A 147 -15.10 40.90 14.14
N THR A 148 -14.80 41.65 15.21
CA THR A 148 -13.67 42.58 15.23
C THR A 148 -12.33 41.89 15.48
N SER A 149 -12.28 40.91 16.39
CA SER A 149 -11.03 40.24 16.79
C SER A 149 -10.69 39.03 15.92
N HIS A 150 -11.70 38.32 15.42
CA HIS A 150 -11.57 37.08 14.66
C HIS A 150 -12.56 37.07 13.48
N PRO A 151 -12.41 37.97 12.50
CA PRO A 151 -13.39 38.16 11.41
C PRO A 151 -13.65 36.90 10.58
N LEU A 152 -12.63 36.05 10.38
CA LEU A 152 -12.80 34.79 9.65
C LEU A 152 -13.60 33.75 10.45
N LEU A 153 -13.38 33.67 11.75
CA LEU A 153 -14.14 32.77 12.62
C LEU A 153 -15.59 33.25 12.76
N ALA A 154 -15.79 34.56 12.89
CA ALA A 154 -17.12 35.17 12.89
C ALA A 154 -17.89 34.83 11.61
N GLY A 155 -17.26 34.91 10.44
CA GLY A 155 -17.90 34.52 9.18
C GLY A 155 -18.28 33.04 9.11
N ALA A 156 -17.43 32.15 9.62
CA ALA A 156 -17.73 30.72 9.72
C ALA A 156 -18.92 30.43 10.64
N LEU A 157 -18.94 31.06 11.82
CA LEU A 157 -20.04 30.97 12.79
C LEU A 157 -21.34 31.56 12.23
N ALA A 158 -21.24 32.59 11.38
CA ALA A 158 -22.37 33.20 10.68
C ALA A 158 -22.84 32.39 9.46
N GLY A 159 -22.43 31.13 9.32
CA GLY A 159 -22.89 30.26 8.25
C GLY A 159 -22.14 30.42 6.93
N GLY A 160 -20.90 30.90 6.98
CA GLY A 160 -20.10 31.20 5.80
C GLY A 160 -20.38 32.57 5.18
N TYR A 161 -20.92 33.51 5.97
CA TYR A 161 -21.17 34.88 5.54
C TYR A 161 -19.94 35.76 5.84
N TYR A 162 -19.24 36.18 4.79
CA TYR A 162 -18.01 36.99 4.88
C TYR A 162 -18.16 38.32 4.12
N PRO A 163 -18.85 39.32 4.69
CA PRO A 163 -19.17 40.56 3.97
C PRO A 163 -17.94 41.40 3.59
N HIS A 164 -16.81 41.17 4.27
CA HIS A 164 -15.55 41.90 4.06
C HIS A 164 -14.59 41.18 3.10
N LEU A 165 -14.91 39.95 2.67
CA LEU A 165 -14.06 39.19 1.75
C LEU A 165 -14.56 39.36 0.33
N THR A 166 -14.02 40.34 -0.37
CA THR A 166 -14.26 40.58 -1.80
C THR A 166 -12.95 40.58 -2.61
N THR A 167 -13.07 40.36 -3.91
CA THR A 167 -11.98 40.44 -4.90
C THR A 167 -12.51 41.05 -6.20
N GLN A 168 -11.63 41.57 -7.05
CA GLN A 168 -12.03 42.04 -8.38
C GLN A 168 -12.26 40.86 -9.33
N LEU A 169 -13.36 40.90 -10.08
CA LEU A 169 -13.68 39.85 -11.06
C LEU A 169 -12.74 39.93 -12.27
N ASN A 170 -11.91 38.90 -12.49
CA ASN A 170 -11.05 38.76 -13.68
C ASN A 170 -10.22 40.01 -14.05
N GLY A 171 -9.78 40.80 -13.06
CA GLY A 171 -9.02 42.03 -13.31
C GLY A 171 -9.82 43.16 -14.00
N VAL A 172 -11.14 43.03 -14.09
CA VAL A 172 -12.04 44.10 -14.55
C VAL A 172 -12.17 45.11 -13.42
N ALA A 173 -11.58 46.29 -13.61
CA ALA A 173 -11.63 47.34 -12.60
C ALA A 173 -13.08 47.76 -12.30
N GLY A 174 -13.45 47.72 -11.02
CA GLY A 174 -14.70 48.28 -10.51
C GLY A 174 -15.82 47.27 -10.25
N ILE A 175 -15.58 45.96 -10.43
CA ILE A 175 -16.56 44.91 -10.11
C ILE A 175 -16.00 44.02 -9.00
N GLU A 176 -16.45 44.26 -7.77
CA GLU A 176 -16.15 43.41 -6.61
C GLU A 176 -17.10 42.22 -6.54
N VAL A 177 -16.54 41.05 -6.28
CA VAL A 177 -17.25 39.79 -6.08
C VAL A 177 -16.78 39.12 -4.79
N PRO A 178 -17.58 38.25 -4.16
CA PRO A 178 -17.16 37.54 -2.96
C PRO A 178 -15.87 36.74 -3.18
N ALA A 179 -15.05 36.63 -2.13
CA ALA A 179 -13.82 35.85 -2.12
C ALA A 179 -13.89 34.70 -1.09
N PHE A 180 -13.11 33.64 -1.34
CA PHE A 180 -12.93 32.57 -0.36
C PHE A 180 -12.03 33.05 0.79
N ALA A 181 -12.34 32.62 2.00
CA ALA A 181 -11.42 32.77 3.12
C ALA A 181 -10.19 31.87 2.91
N THR A 182 -9.03 32.30 3.39
CA THR A 182 -7.77 31.57 3.21
C THR A 182 -7.84 30.15 3.76
N TRP A 183 -8.53 29.94 4.88
CA TRP A 183 -8.69 28.62 5.49
C TRP A 183 -9.61 27.70 4.64
N GLU A 184 -10.62 28.25 3.97
CA GLU A 184 -11.49 27.47 3.07
C GLU A 184 -10.67 26.91 1.91
N LEU A 185 -9.79 27.73 1.33
CA LEU A 185 -8.88 27.30 0.27
C LEU A 185 -7.83 26.31 0.78
N LEU A 186 -7.31 26.47 2.00
CA LEU A 186 -6.37 25.52 2.59
C LEU A 186 -7.02 24.14 2.76
N VAL A 187 -8.22 24.09 3.33
CA VAL A 187 -8.98 22.84 3.53
C VAL A 187 -9.37 22.25 2.17
N ALA A 188 -9.81 23.07 1.22
CA ALA A 188 -10.13 22.60 -0.13
C ALA A 188 -8.92 21.99 -0.84
N LYS A 189 -7.74 22.62 -0.74
CA LYS A 189 -6.48 22.07 -1.25
C LYS A 189 -6.12 20.76 -0.56
N ALA A 190 -6.26 20.67 0.77
CA ALA A 190 -6.00 19.44 1.50
C ALA A 190 -6.96 18.32 1.04
N ILE A 191 -8.25 18.62 0.85
CA ILE A 191 -9.22 17.64 0.34
C ILE A 191 -8.81 17.16 -1.05
N TYR A 192 -8.55 18.09 -1.96
CA TYR A 192 -8.24 17.79 -3.36
C TYR A 192 -6.91 17.04 -3.53
N TRP A 193 -5.84 17.52 -2.89
CA TRP A 193 -4.48 16.98 -3.10
C TRP A 193 -4.12 15.80 -2.19
N LEU A 194 -4.74 15.68 -1.01
CA LEU A 194 -4.35 14.68 -0.02
C LEU A 194 -5.50 13.71 0.30
N VAL A 195 -6.67 14.23 0.69
CA VAL A 195 -7.76 13.37 1.20
C VAL A 195 -8.35 12.51 0.10
N VAL A 196 -8.70 13.09 -1.05
CA VAL A 196 -9.28 12.33 -2.16
C VAL A 196 -8.31 11.26 -2.68
N PRO A 197 -7.06 11.60 -3.08
CA PRO A 197 -6.08 10.58 -3.48
C PRO A 197 -5.79 9.55 -2.38
N GLY A 198 -5.69 9.99 -1.12
CA GLY A 198 -5.45 9.10 0.02
C GLY A 198 -6.58 8.09 0.22
N ILE A 199 -7.84 8.51 0.11
CA ILE A 199 -9.00 7.61 0.16
C ILE A 199 -8.98 6.65 -1.02
N GLN A 200 -8.68 7.11 -2.23
CA GLN A 200 -8.59 6.23 -3.41
C GLN A 200 -7.53 5.15 -3.21
N VAL A 201 -6.31 5.52 -2.81
CA VAL A 201 -5.24 4.56 -2.53
C VAL A 201 -5.64 3.60 -1.41
N TRP A 202 -6.29 4.09 -0.35
CA TRP A 202 -6.78 3.24 0.74
C TRP A 202 -7.81 2.22 0.28
N ILE A 203 -8.76 2.62 -0.58
CA ILE A 203 -9.73 1.72 -1.20
C ILE A 203 -9.01 0.66 -2.06
N ALA A 204 -8.02 1.06 -2.86
CA ALA A 204 -7.24 0.14 -3.70
C ALA A 204 -6.50 -0.91 -2.85
N VAL A 205 -5.87 -0.48 -1.75
CA VAL A 205 -5.19 -1.35 -0.78
C VAL A 205 -6.17 -2.32 -0.13
N CYS A 206 -7.30 -1.83 0.39
CA CYS A 206 -8.33 -2.69 1.00
C CYS A 206 -8.90 -3.69 0.01
N PHE A 207 -9.12 -3.28 -1.23
CA PHE A 207 -9.59 -4.15 -2.30
C PHE A 207 -8.56 -5.26 -2.58
N LEU A 208 -7.29 -4.91 -2.74
CA LEU A 208 -6.23 -5.88 -3.04
C LEU A 208 -6.04 -6.89 -1.91
N ASP A 209 -5.99 -6.44 -0.65
CA ASP A 209 -5.91 -7.31 0.53
C ASP A 209 -7.08 -8.31 0.58
N THR A 210 -8.29 -7.82 0.28
CA THR A 210 -9.50 -8.65 0.24
C THR A 210 -9.41 -9.68 -0.89
N TRP A 211 -9.08 -9.22 -2.09
CA TRP A 211 -8.96 -10.06 -3.28
C TRP A 211 -7.95 -11.18 -3.06
N GLN A 212 -6.74 -10.83 -2.64
CA GLN A 212 -5.67 -11.79 -2.47
C GLN A 212 -5.96 -12.75 -1.32
N TYR A 213 -6.47 -12.28 -0.17
CA TYR A 213 -6.83 -13.18 0.93
C TYR A 213 -7.80 -14.28 0.49
N PHE A 214 -8.89 -13.92 -0.18
CA PHE A 214 -9.91 -14.91 -0.54
C PHE A 214 -9.43 -15.89 -1.61
N TRP A 215 -8.70 -15.42 -2.63
CA TRP A 215 -8.12 -16.32 -3.63
C TRP A 215 -7.02 -17.19 -3.05
N HIS A 216 -6.13 -16.63 -2.22
CA HIS A 216 -5.05 -17.37 -1.58
C HIS A 216 -5.61 -18.48 -0.68
N ARG A 217 -6.58 -18.15 0.18
CA ARG A 217 -7.27 -19.13 1.01
C ARG A 217 -7.99 -20.18 0.16
N ALA A 218 -8.70 -19.78 -0.89
CA ALA A 218 -9.37 -20.72 -1.78
C ALA A 218 -8.38 -21.72 -2.40
N MET A 219 -7.22 -21.24 -2.85
CA MET A 219 -6.16 -22.07 -3.42
C MET A 219 -5.60 -23.07 -2.42
N HIS A 220 -5.48 -22.72 -1.14
CA HIS A 220 -5.04 -23.67 -0.11
C HIS A 220 -6.11 -24.65 0.36
N MET A 221 -7.35 -24.23 0.39
CA MET A 221 -8.45 -25.03 0.92
C MET A 221 -9.02 -25.98 -0.14
N ASN A 222 -8.83 -25.69 -1.42
CA ASN A 222 -9.19 -26.55 -2.53
C ASN A 222 -7.98 -27.36 -3.03
N LYS A 223 -8.03 -28.69 -2.90
CA LYS A 223 -6.94 -29.60 -3.30
C LYS A 223 -6.53 -29.46 -4.77
N TRP A 224 -7.49 -29.24 -5.68
CA TRP A 224 -7.20 -29.10 -7.10
C TRP A 224 -6.45 -27.78 -7.36
N MET A 225 -6.94 -26.67 -6.81
CA MET A 225 -6.30 -25.36 -6.98
C MET A 225 -4.89 -25.35 -6.37
N TYR A 226 -4.73 -25.94 -5.18
CA TYR A 226 -3.43 -26.09 -4.54
C TYR A 226 -2.46 -26.86 -5.43
N THR A 227 -2.82 -28.09 -5.80
CA THR A 227 -1.89 -28.98 -6.54
C THR A 227 -1.57 -28.48 -7.95
N LYS A 228 -2.48 -27.74 -8.59
CA LYS A 228 -2.29 -27.25 -9.95
C LYS A 228 -1.61 -25.90 -10.03
N TRP A 229 -1.90 -24.99 -9.09
CA TRP A 229 -1.41 -23.61 -9.15
C TRP A 229 -0.46 -23.35 -7.98
N HIS A 230 -1.00 -23.33 -6.77
CA HIS A 230 -0.32 -22.73 -5.61
C HIS A 230 0.83 -23.57 -5.01
N ALA A 231 0.82 -24.89 -5.22
CA ALA A 231 1.90 -25.77 -4.79
C ALA A 231 3.24 -25.43 -5.47
N ARG A 232 3.22 -24.75 -6.64
CA ARG A 232 4.44 -24.26 -7.28
C ARG A 232 5.12 -23.21 -6.40
N HIS A 233 4.36 -22.26 -5.88
CA HIS A 233 4.86 -21.21 -5.00
C HIS A 233 5.49 -21.80 -3.73
N HIS A 234 4.80 -22.76 -3.10
CA HIS A 234 5.28 -23.51 -1.93
C HIS A 234 6.42 -24.50 -2.19
N ARG A 235 6.99 -24.55 -3.40
CA ARG A 235 8.30 -25.19 -3.60
C ARG A 235 9.42 -24.37 -2.96
N LEU A 236 9.17 -23.10 -2.61
CA LEU A 236 10.04 -22.23 -1.85
C LEU A 236 9.66 -22.22 -0.36
N TYR A 237 9.90 -23.34 0.34
CA TYR A 237 9.66 -23.46 1.79
C TYR A 237 10.42 -22.45 2.65
N VAL A 238 11.54 -21.95 2.16
CA VAL A 238 12.29 -20.85 2.76
C VAL A 238 12.25 -19.69 1.76
N PRO A 239 11.30 -18.76 1.94
CA PRO A 239 11.16 -17.61 1.06
C PRO A 239 12.43 -16.76 0.98
N TYR A 240 12.64 -16.15 -0.18
CA TYR A 240 13.67 -15.14 -0.40
C TYR A 240 13.16 -14.10 -1.40
N ALA A 241 13.71 -12.89 -1.33
CA ALA A 241 13.15 -11.69 -1.95
C ALA A 241 12.82 -11.82 -3.45
N TYR A 242 13.78 -12.22 -4.30
CA TYR A 242 13.53 -12.36 -5.75
C TYR A 242 12.65 -13.57 -6.12
N GLY A 243 12.27 -14.40 -5.14
CA GLY A 243 11.33 -15.52 -5.31
C GLY A 243 9.87 -15.14 -5.04
N ALA A 244 9.59 -13.87 -4.71
CA ALA A 244 8.25 -13.43 -4.32
C ALA A 244 7.18 -13.66 -5.41
N LEU A 245 7.54 -13.49 -6.69
CA LEU A 245 6.67 -13.78 -7.83
C LEU A 245 6.90 -15.18 -8.43
N TYR A 246 7.48 -16.11 -7.67
CA TYR A 246 7.58 -17.50 -8.10
C TYR A 246 6.23 -18.19 -7.92
N ASN A 247 5.34 -18.03 -8.88
CA ASN A 247 4.00 -18.63 -8.85
C ASN A 247 3.68 -19.30 -10.20
N HIS A 248 2.50 -19.90 -10.28
CA HIS A 248 1.99 -20.42 -11.55
C HIS A 248 1.36 -19.25 -12.35
N PRO A 249 1.51 -19.17 -13.70
CA PRO A 249 0.96 -18.08 -14.52
C PRO A 249 -0.50 -17.73 -14.31
N VAL A 250 -1.35 -18.74 -14.16
CA VAL A 250 -2.77 -18.53 -13.88
C VAL A 250 -2.99 -17.88 -12.51
N GLU A 251 -2.21 -18.26 -11.52
CA GLU A 251 -2.28 -17.70 -10.18
C GLU A 251 -1.69 -16.30 -10.13
N GLY A 252 -0.49 -16.07 -10.68
CA GLY A 252 0.12 -14.73 -10.70
C GLY A 252 -0.70 -13.73 -11.51
N PHE A 253 -1.37 -14.18 -12.57
CA PHE A 253 -2.38 -13.37 -13.23
C PHE A 253 -3.59 -13.11 -12.33
N LEU A 254 -4.23 -14.14 -11.79
CA LEU A 254 -5.49 -14.01 -11.05
C LEU A 254 -5.34 -13.26 -9.73
N LEU A 255 -4.34 -13.61 -8.93
CA LEU A 255 -4.13 -13.12 -7.57
C LEU A 255 -3.43 -11.76 -7.58
N ASP A 256 -2.33 -11.63 -8.33
CA ASP A 256 -1.51 -10.42 -8.31
C ASP A 256 -1.99 -9.41 -9.36
N THR A 257 -1.91 -9.79 -10.64
CA THR A 257 -2.05 -8.84 -11.75
C THR A 257 -3.48 -8.32 -11.90
N LEU A 258 -4.46 -9.22 -11.95
CA LEU A 258 -5.87 -8.90 -12.07
C LEU A 258 -6.40 -8.24 -10.80
N GLY A 259 -6.00 -8.74 -9.63
CA GLY A 259 -6.36 -8.16 -8.34
C GLY A 259 -5.95 -6.70 -8.22
N ALA A 260 -4.68 -6.40 -8.54
CA ALA A 260 -4.17 -5.03 -8.51
C ALA A 260 -4.83 -4.15 -9.58
N GLY A 261 -5.02 -4.65 -10.81
CA GLY A 261 -5.67 -3.92 -11.89
C GLY A 261 -7.13 -3.57 -11.58
N LEU A 262 -7.89 -4.49 -10.98
CA LEU A 262 -9.26 -4.23 -10.53
C LEU A 262 -9.28 -3.25 -9.35
N GLY A 263 -8.36 -3.39 -8.39
CA GLY A 263 -8.19 -2.44 -7.29
C GLY A 263 -7.95 -1.01 -7.80
N TYR A 264 -7.09 -0.85 -8.81
CA TYR A 264 -6.84 0.41 -9.52
C TYR A 264 -8.12 1.02 -10.13
N LYS A 265 -8.91 0.21 -10.85
CA LYS A 265 -10.15 0.68 -11.48
C LYS A 265 -11.24 1.03 -10.47
N VAL A 266 -11.48 0.16 -9.48
CA VAL A 266 -12.55 0.33 -8.46
C VAL A 266 -12.30 1.56 -7.59
N SER A 267 -11.04 1.87 -7.31
CA SER A 267 -10.65 3.06 -6.54
C SER A 267 -10.59 4.34 -7.38
N CYS A 268 -10.80 4.25 -8.69
CA CYS A 268 -10.68 5.37 -9.63
C CYS A 268 -9.33 6.10 -9.54
N LEU A 269 -8.25 5.35 -9.30
CA LEU A 269 -6.91 5.94 -9.30
C LEU A 269 -6.60 6.53 -10.68
N SER A 270 -5.90 7.65 -10.68
CA SER A 270 -5.32 8.19 -11.90
C SER A 270 -4.15 7.29 -12.35
N PRO A 271 -3.80 7.23 -13.65
CA PRO A 271 -2.67 6.44 -14.14
C PRO A 271 -1.36 6.66 -13.34
N ARG A 272 -1.08 7.90 -12.95
CA ARG A 272 0.07 8.24 -12.08
C ARG A 272 -0.02 7.67 -10.67
N LEU A 273 -1.19 7.74 -10.03
CA LEU A 273 -1.35 7.12 -8.72
C LEU A 273 -1.33 5.58 -8.83
N GLY A 274 -1.86 5.03 -9.92
CA GLY A 274 -1.79 3.61 -10.25
C GLY A 274 -0.35 3.12 -10.36
N MET A 275 0.51 3.88 -11.07
CA MET A 275 1.94 3.59 -11.17
C MET A 275 2.60 3.42 -9.79
N TRP A 276 2.35 4.33 -8.86
CA TRP A 276 2.86 4.23 -7.50
C TRP A 276 2.23 3.09 -6.71
N PHE A 277 0.91 2.89 -6.82
CA PHE A 277 0.20 1.80 -6.18
C PHE A 277 0.76 0.42 -6.60
N PHE A 278 0.97 0.18 -7.89
CA PHE A 278 1.57 -1.06 -8.39
C PHE A 278 3.01 -1.22 -7.92
N THR A 279 3.80 -0.14 -7.93
CA THR A 279 5.20 -0.13 -7.49
C THR A 279 5.33 -0.46 -6.00
N PHE A 280 4.54 0.19 -5.13
CA PHE A 280 4.58 -0.09 -3.70
C PHE A 280 4.00 -1.47 -3.36
N SER A 281 2.99 -1.94 -4.09
CA SER A 281 2.44 -3.28 -3.91
C SER A 281 3.50 -4.35 -4.22
N THR A 282 4.23 -4.22 -5.33
CA THR A 282 5.29 -5.20 -5.67
C THR A 282 6.48 -5.14 -4.71
N MET A 283 6.89 -3.93 -4.27
CA MET A 283 7.91 -3.80 -3.22
C MET A 283 7.46 -4.50 -1.93
N LYS A 284 6.18 -4.37 -1.56
CA LYS A 284 5.63 -5.05 -0.39
C LYS A 284 5.63 -6.57 -0.54
N THR A 285 5.23 -7.09 -1.69
CA THR A 285 5.29 -8.53 -1.98
C THR A 285 6.72 -9.06 -1.87
N VAL A 286 7.72 -8.32 -2.36
CA VAL A 286 9.15 -8.69 -2.21
C VAL A 286 9.58 -8.68 -0.74
N ASP A 287 9.22 -7.64 0.02
CA ASP A 287 9.52 -7.52 1.45
C ASP A 287 8.92 -8.68 2.26
N ASP A 288 7.68 -9.08 1.99
CA ASP A 288 7.03 -10.24 2.63
C ASP A 288 7.76 -11.58 2.38
N HIS A 289 8.62 -11.63 1.37
CA HIS A 289 9.42 -12.81 1.06
C HIS A 289 10.90 -12.62 1.38
N CYS A 290 11.32 -11.48 1.96
CA CYS A 290 12.74 -11.13 1.99
C CYS A 290 13.59 -12.05 2.86
N GLY A 291 12.99 -12.78 3.80
CA GLY A 291 13.68 -13.69 4.72
C GLY A 291 14.33 -12.98 5.91
N TYR A 292 14.07 -11.68 6.08
CA TYR A 292 14.59 -10.84 7.17
C TYR A 292 13.48 -10.08 7.88
N ALA A 293 13.68 -9.86 9.18
CA ALA A 293 12.87 -8.95 9.97
C ALA A 293 13.76 -7.83 10.51
N LEU A 294 14.11 -6.89 9.63
CA LEU A 294 14.99 -5.78 9.97
C LEU A 294 14.23 -4.75 10.83
N PRO A 295 14.80 -4.28 11.96
CA PRO A 295 14.09 -3.38 12.86
C PRO A 295 13.88 -1.96 12.28
N TRP A 296 14.45 -1.66 11.12
CA TRP A 296 14.30 -0.38 10.41
C TRP A 296 13.56 -0.53 9.07
N ASP A 297 12.94 -1.69 8.80
CA ASP A 297 12.16 -1.88 7.58
C ASP A 297 10.82 -1.12 7.66
N PRO A 298 10.62 -0.04 6.88
CA PRO A 298 9.40 0.74 6.98
C PRO A 298 8.15 -0.06 6.53
N LEU A 299 8.28 -0.99 5.58
CA LEU A 299 7.15 -1.75 5.04
C LEU A 299 6.60 -2.72 6.08
N GLN A 300 7.48 -3.34 6.88
CA GLN A 300 7.08 -4.23 7.97
C GLN A 300 6.53 -3.49 9.20
N HIS A 301 6.78 -2.18 9.34
CA HIS A 301 6.27 -1.36 10.45
C HIS A 301 4.93 -0.67 10.17
N ILE A 302 4.70 -0.25 8.92
CA ILE A 302 3.45 0.43 8.54
C ILE A 302 2.32 -0.55 8.18
N THR A 303 2.66 -1.82 7.98
CA THR A 303 1.71 -2.89 7.64
C THR A 303 1.77 -4.01 8.69
N SER A 304 0.73 -4.83 8.77
CA SER A 304 0.70 -5.92 9.76
C SER A 304 1.12 -7.28 9.20
N ASN A 305 1.08 -7.46 7.87
CA ASN A 305 1.72 -8.58 7.20
C ASN A 305 3.21 -8.27 7.03
N ASN A 306 4.09 -9.25 7.23
CA ASN A 306 5.54 -9.09 7.11
C ASN A 306 6.21 -10.43 6.79
N ALA A 307 7.53 -10.39 6.59
CA ALA A 307 8.34 -11.57 6.29
C ALA A 307 8.17 -12.73 7.28
N ALA A 308 8.12 -12.45 8.59
CA ALA A 308 7.97 -13.48 9.62
C ALA A 308 6.57 -14.12 9.64
N TYR A 309 5.53 -13.31 9.39
CA TYR A 309 4.15 -13.79 9.27
C TYR A 309 3.98 -14.70 8.05
N HIS A 310 4.52 -14.28 6.91
CA HIS A 310 4.41 -15.00 5.65
C HIS A 310 5.33 -16.24 5.63
N ASP A 311 6.49 -16.18 6.28
CA ASP A 311 7.37 -17.34 6.41
C ASP A 311 6.68 -18.52 7.13
N ILE A 312 5.91 -18.25 8.20
CA ILE A 312 5.10 -19.26 8.90
C ILE A 312 4.16 -19.97 7.91
N HIS A 313 3.54 -19.23 6.99
CA HIS A 313 2.65 -19.76 5.98
C HIS A 313 3.37 -20.72 5.02
N HIS A 314 4.61 -20.41 4.61
CA HIS A 314 5.43 -21.30 3.76
C HIS A 314 5.92 -22.57 4.46
N GLN A 315 5.81 -22.65 5.79
CA GLN A 315 6.16 -23.87 6.50
C GLN A 315 5.09 -24.95 6.31
N SER A 316 5.52 -26.21 6.16
CA SER A 316 4.61 -27.36 5.97
C SER A 316 3.55 -27.50 7.06
N TRP A 317 3.85 -27.03 8.27
CA TRP A 317 2.94 -27.03 9.40
C TRP A 317 2.05 -25.78 9.47
N GLY A 318 2.39 -24.68 8.80
CA GLY A 318 1.66 -23.41 8.79
C GLY A 318 0.90 -23.12 7.48
N ILE A 319 1.01 -23.99 6.48
CA ILE A 319 0.44 -23.87 5.12
C ILE A 319 -1.08 -23.69 5.03
N LYS A 320 -1.83 -23.85 6.12
CA LYS A 320 -3.28 -23.60 6.18
C LYS A 320 -3.64 -22.44 7.10
N THR A 321 -2.70 -21.55 7.34
CA THR A 321 -2.86 -20.35 8.16
C THR A 321 -2.19 -19.16 7.50
N ASN A 322 -2.47 -17.95 7.98
CA ASN A 322 -1.81 -16.71 7.55
C ASN A 322 -1.96 -16.41 6.04
N PHE A 323 -3.20 -16.39 5.53
CA PHE A 323 -3.46 -16.22 4.09
C PHE A 323 -3.43 -14.76 3.60
N SER A 324 -3.50 -13.78 4.50
CA SER A 324 -3.61 -12.36 4.15
C SER A 324 -2.30 -11.85 3.57
N GLN A 325 -2.42 -11.23 2.41
CA GLN A 325 -1.35 -10.54 1.68
C GLN A 325 -2.00 -9.48 0.78
N PRO A 326 -1.26 -8.42 0.37
CA PRO A 326 0.11 -8.13 0.77
C PRO A 326 0.22 -7.23 2.01
N PHE A 327 -0.78 -6.43 2.39
CA PHE A 327 -0.59 -5.38 3.40
C PHE A 327 -1.02 -5.80 4.82
N PHE A 328 -2.30 -6.10 5.05
CA PHE A 328 -2.84 -6.26 6.40
C PHE A 328 -3.34 -7.68 6.70
N THR A 329 -3.26 -8.10 7.96
CA THR A 329 -3.69 -9.43 8.43
C THR A 329 -5.13 -9.41 8.91
N ILE A 330 -5.95 -8.47 8.42
CA ILE A 330 -7.30 -8.21 8.94
C ILE A 330 -8.17 -9.45 8.73
N TRP A 331 -8.15 -10.02 7.53
CA TRP A 331 -9.00 -11.16 7.18
C TRP A 331 -8.66 -12.42 7.97
N ASP A 332 -7.37 -12.70 8.22
CA ASP A 332 -6.99 -13.83 9.07
C ASP A 332 -7.46 -13.68 10.52
N ARG A 333 -7.48 -12.45 11.04
CA ARG A 333 -8.03 -12.17 12.38
C ARG A 333 -9.54 -12.35 12.40
N LEU A 334 -10.25 -11.78 11.43
CA LEU A 334 -11.71 -11.83 11.35
C LEU A 334 -12.24 -13.25 11.13
N LEU A 335 -11.56 -14.04 10.31
CA LEU A 335 -12.01 -15.38 9.90
C LEU A 335 -11.28 -16.52 10.65
N GLY A 336 -10.44 -16.17 11.61
CA GLY A 336 -9.79 -17.13 12.51
C GLY A 336 -8.75 -18.04 11.84
N THR A 337 -8.13 -17.59 10.75
CA THR A 337 -7.10 -18.34 10.00
C THR A 337 -5.67 -17.91 10.31
N MET A 338 -5.48 -16.97 11.25
CA MET A 338 -4.17 -16.66 11.80
C MET A 338 -3.60 -17.86 12.56
N TRP A 339 -2.30 -18.12 12.40
CA TRP A 339 -1.60 -19.15 13.15
C TRP A 339 -1.75 -18.95 14.66
N LYS A 340 -1.94 -20.04 15.40
CA LYS A 340 -2.03 -20.05 16.85
C LYS A 340 -1.06 -21.09 17.40
N GLY A 341 -0.02 -20.64 18.10
CA GLY A 341 0.92 -21.52 18.79
C GLY A 341 2.36 -21.05 18.74
N ASP A 342 3.18 -21.67 19.58
CA ASP A 342 4.62 -21.45 19.58
C ASP A 342 5.28 -22.16 18.39
N VAL A 343 6.11 -21.42 17.66
CA VAL A 343 6.85 -21.91 16.50
C VAL A 343 8.32 -22.18 16.84
N THR A 344 8.79 -21.80 18.02
CA THR A 344 10.20 -21.91 18.47
C THR A 344 10.74 -23.32 18.27
N ASP A 345 10.06 -24.32 18.83
CA ASP A 345 10.48 -25.72 18.71
C ASP A 345 10.38 -26.26 17.28
N LYS A 346 9.52 -25.67 16.43
CA LYS A 346 9.39 -26.07 15.03
C LYS A 346 10.59 -25.57 14.23
N TYR A 347 10.96 -24.29 14.38
CA TYR A 347 12.16 -23.74 13.74
C TYR A 347 13.44 -24.38 14.27
N ALA A 348 13.55 -24.63 15.58
CA ALA A 348 14.72 -25.27 16.17
C ALA A 348 14.95 -26.69 15.61
N ARG A 349 13.87 -27.48 15.46
CA ARG A 349 13.94 -28.81 14.85
C ARG A 349 14.39 -28.76 13.38
N THR A 350 13.83 -27.84 12.60
CA THR A 350 14.20 -27.70 11.19
C THR A 350 15.66 -27.27 11.01
N ARG A 351 16.13 -26.33 11.82
CA ARG A 351 17.54 -25.90 11.87
C ARG A 351 18.48 -27.05 12.22
N ALA A 352 18.16 -27.80 13.27
CA ALA A 352 18.98 -28.94 13.70
C ALA A 352 19.06 -30.03 12.61
N ALA A 353 17.94 -30.31 11.93
CA ALA A 353 17.92 -31.25 10.81
C ALA A 353 18.78 -30.79 9.63
N ALA A 354 18.74 -29.49 9.27
CA ALA A 354 19.53 -28.94 8.19
C ALA A 354 21.04 -28.96 8.50
N ALA A 355 21.42 -28.60 9.73
CA ALA A 355 22.79 -28.66 10.22
C ALA A 355 23.35 -30.09 10.21
N LYS A 356 22.56 -31.07 10.69
CA LYS A 356 22.97 -32.50 10.68
C LYS A 356 23.18 -33.03 9.26
N LYS A 357 22.37 -32.60 8.29
CA LYS A 357 22.53 -32.98 6.89
C LYS A 357 23.76 -32.32 6.24
N ALA A 358 24.14 -31.13 6.68
CA ALA A 358 25.34 -30.43 6.19
C ALA A 358 26.65 -31.07 6.70
N VAL A 359 26.65 -31.67 7.91
CA VAL A 359 27.84 -32.32 8.51
C VAL A 359 27.48 -33.73 9.04
N PRO A 360 27.48 -34.77 8.18
CA PRO A 360 26.96 -36.10 8.53
C PRO A 360 27.76 -36.87 9.61
N ASN A 361 29.05 -36.56 9.80
CA ASN A 361 29.98 -37.32 10.67
C ASN A 361 30.68 -36.47 11.75
N GLY A 362 30.30 -35.20 11.94
CA GLY A 362 30.81 -34.35 13.02
C GLY A 362 29.92 -34.44 14.25
N LYS A 363 30.48 -34.27 15.46
CA LYS A 363 29.65 -33.93 16.63
C LYS A 363 28.84 -32.71 16.23
N ALA A 364 27.51 -32.81 16.30
CA ALA A 364 26.61 -31.70 16.03
C ALA A 364 26.83 -30.64 17.11
N GLU A 365 27.84 -29.79 16.95
CA GLU A 365 27.85 -28.51 17.63
C GLU A 365 26.72 -27.71 17.02
N VAL A 366 25.71 -27.39 17.84
CA VAL A 366 24.78 -26.31 17.54
C VAL A 366 25.67 -25.12 17.17
N PRO A 367 25.55 -24.54 15.95
CA PRO A 367 26.42 -23.46 15.54
C PRO A 367 26.41 -22.40 16.62
N ASN A 368 27.54 -22.25 17.30
CA ASN A 368 27.67 -21.28 18.37
C ASN A 368 27.66 -19.90 17.67
N GLY A 369 26.53 -19.20 17.69
CA GLY A 369 26.54 -17.74 17.53
C GLY A 369 26.15 -17.11 16.19
N LYS A 370 25.28 -17.69 15.35
CA LYS A 370 24.51 -16.88 14.37
C LYS A 370 23.05 -16.83 14.81
N ALA A 371 22.67 -15.73 15.45
CA ALA A 371 21.36 -15.56 16.07
C ALA A 371 20.22 -15.47 15.04
N VAL A 372 19.76 -16.59 14.51
CA VAL A 372 18.59 -16.61 13.62
C VAL A 372 17.32 -16.39 14.44
N LEU A 373 16.53 -15.40 14.04
CA LEU A 373 15.32 -14.98 14.72
C LEU A 373 14.29 -16.11 14.78
N VAL A 374 13.44 -16.06 15.80
CA VAL A 374 12.27 -16.92 15.91
C VAL A 374 11.05 -15.99 15.87
N PRO A 375 10.23 -16.05 14.80
CA PRO A 375 8.92 -15.43 14.80
C PRO A 375 8.11 -15.90 16.01
N ASN A 376 7.28 -15.06 16.61
CA ASN A 376 6.20 -15.55 17.44
C ASN A 376 4.99 -15.91 16.55
N GLY A 377 4.00 -16.60 17.12
CA GLY A 377 2.84 -17.06 16.37
C GLY A 377 2.01 -15.97 15.67
N ASN A 378 2.21 -14.69 16.01
CA ASN A 378 1.55 -13.55 15.39
C ASN A 378 2.43 -12.85 14.33
N GLY A 379 3.57 -13.44 13.93
CA GLY A 379 4.50 -12.84 12.98
C GLY A 379 5.29 -11.65 13.53
N LYS A 380 5.32 -11.46 14.86
CA LYS A 380 6.25 -10.50 15.48
C LYS A 380 7.50 -11.23 15.94
N VAL A 381 8.65 -10.63 15.70
CA VAL A 381 9.92 -11.22 16.13
C VAL A 381 10.18 -10.92 17.60
N VAL A 382 10.53 -11.96 18.36
CA VAL A 382 11.06 -11.82 19.72
C VAL A 382 12.54 -12.15 19.67
N ALA A 383 13.38 -11.36 20.36
CA ALA A 383 14.80 -11.64 20.49
C ALA A 383 15.00 -13.08 21.01
N PRO A 384 16.00 -13.83 20.52
CA PRO A 384 16.20 -15.21 20.92
C PRO A 384 16.35 -15.28 22.45
N ARG A 385 15.40 -15.94 23.13
CA ARG A 385 15.59 -16.30 24.54
C ARG A 385 16.82 -17.20 24.59
N LYS A 386 17.83 -16.82 25.39
CA LYS A 386 18.92 -17.76 25.75
C LYS A 386 18.24 -19.05 26.21
N ALA A 387 18.47 -20.14 25.49
CA ALA A 387 17.96 -21.44 25.87
C ALA A 387 18.51 -21.73 27.28
N VAL A 388 17.64 -21.65 28.29
CA VAL A 388 17.94 -22.19 29.61
C VAL A 388 17.86 -23.70 29.43
N MET A 389 19.01 -24.34 29.26
CA MET A 389 19.09 -25.79 29.41
C MET A 389 18.63 -26.10 30.83
N LYS A 390 17.47 -26.75 30.98
CA LYS A 390 17.17 -27.46 32.21
C LYS A 390 18.08 -28.69 32.20
N ASN A 391 19.06 -28.69 33.10
CA ASN A 391 19.91 -29.84 33.40
C ASN A 391 19.08 -31.02 33.89
#